data_AF-A0AAX7UBV8-F1
#
_entry.id   AF-A0AAX7UBV8-F1
#
_cell.length_a   1.000
_cell.length_b   1.000
_cell.length_c   1.000
_cell.angle_alpha   90.00
_cell.angle_beta   90.00
_cell.angle_gamma   90.00
#
_symmetry.space_group_name_H-M   'P 1'
#
loop_
_entity.id
_entity.type
_entity.pdbx_description
1 polymer ?
#
loop_
_entity_poly.entity_id
_entity_poly.type
_entity_poly.pdbx_seq_one_letter_code
_entity_poly.pdbx_strand_id
1 'polypeptide(L)'
;MTNHVECGRGFRVLQTVIRDLYLNQSVPYLDGPPEPLQFHRDWIAPNKPCIIRNAFSHWPALAKWSPDYLREKVGSKVISVAVTPNGYADAVNGDRFVMPEERQMSFSSVLDIIEGKVDKGGGVFYVQKQCSNLLQELPELTADVQPHIAWMSTALGKLPDAVNFWLGEANAITSMHKDHYENLYCVVSGEKHFVLMPPTDRPFIPYGLFQPAVYHQRDDGEFEVIDQSDSEMVPWIPLDPLNPDLERFPQYRRARPLHCSVKAGEMLYLPSLWFHHVQQSHGCIAVNFWYDMDYDIKYNYFQLLEALCEVTRST
;
A
#
# COMPACT_ATOMS: atom_id res chain seq x y z
N MET A 1 -9.27 11.92 -34.83
CA MET A 1 -9.16 10.45 -34.89
C MET A 1 -7.72 9.95 -35.06
N THR A 2 -6.91 10.51 -35.96
CA THR A 2 -5.52 10.06 -36.23
C THR A 2 -4.59 10.13 -35.01
N ASN A 3 -4.60 11.25 -34.27
CA ASN A 3 -3.73 11.45 -33.11
C ASN A 3 -4.03 10.48 -31.94
N HIS A 4 -5.28 10.06 -31.74
CA HIS A 4 -5.66 9.12 -30.65
C HIS A 4 -5.21 7.70 -30.95
N VAL A 5 -5.31 7.27 -32.22
CA VAL A 5 -4.82 5.97 -32.67
C VAL A 5 -3.29 5.90 -32.53
N GLU A 6 -2.61 7.01 -32.80
CA GLU A 6 -1.16 7.14 -32.64
C GLU A 6 -0.71 7.16 -31.17
N CYS A 7 -1.36 7.94 -30.29
CA CYS A 7 -1.09 7.88 -28.85
C CYS A 7 -1.34 6.49 -28.27
N GLY A 8 -2.47 5.87 -28.62
CA GLY A 8 -2.79 4.50 -28.22
C GLY A 8 -1.73 3.49 -28.68
N ARG A 9 -1.16 3.68 -29.89
CA ARG A 9 -0.04 2.88 -30.41
C ARG A 9 1.26 3.14 -29.62
N GLY A 10 1.56 4.41 -29.33
CA GLY A 10 2.70 4.83 -28.53
C GLY A 10 2.71 4.18 -27.14
N PHE A 11 1.58 4.18 -26.43
CA PHE A 11 1.46 3.50 -25.14
C PHE A 11 1.75 2.00 -25.22
N ARG A 12 1.39 1.34 -26.34
CA ARG A 12 1.70 -0.09 -26.53
C ARG A 12 3.19 -0.33 -26.67
N VAL A 13 3.85 0.50 -27.46
CA VAL A 13 5.28 0.39 -27.71
C VAL A 13 6.04 0.66 -26.42
N LEU A 14 5.70 1.74 -25.70
CA LEU A 14 6.29 2.07 -24.40
C LEU A 14 6.23 0.89 -23.43
N GLN A 15 5.03 0.31 -23.26
CA GLN A 15 4.83 -0.82 -22.37
C GLN A 15 5.66 -2.05 -22.79
N THR A 16 5.69 -2.37 -24.07
CA THR A 16 6.43 -3.54 -24.59
C THR A 16 7.93 -3.35 -24.36
N VAL A 17 8.47 -2.18 -24.72
CA VAL A 17 9.89 -1.85 -24.58
C VAL A 17 10.32 -1.90 -23.11
N ILE A 18 9.55 -1.27 -22.21
CA ILE A 18 9.89 -1.24 -20.78
C ILE A 18 9.81 -2.63 -20.16
N ARG A 19 8.82 -3.44 -20.53
CA ARG A 19 8.72 -4.79 -19.99
C ARG A 19 9.80 -5.72 -20.51
N ASP A 20 10.06 -5.70 -21.81
CA ASP A 20 10.96 -6.68 -22.42
C ASP A 20 12.43 -6.36 -22.18
N LEU A 21 12.78 -5.08 -21.96
CA LEU A 21 14.18 -4.65 -21.84
C LEU A 21 14.54 -4.15 -20.44
N TYR A 22 13.56 -3.82 -19.60
CA TYR A 22 13.84 -3.08 -18.37
C TYR A 22 13.28 -3.72 -17.11
N LEU A 23 12.02 -4.15 -17.08
CA LEU A 23 11.41 -4.75 -15.89
C LEU A 23 11.66 -6.27 -15.80
N ASN A 24 11.76 -6.76 -14.56
CA ASN A 24 11.84 -8.19 -14.30
C ASN A 24 10.45 -8.83 -14.48
N GLN A 25 10.41 -10.11 -14.88
CA GLN A 25 9.15 -10.87 -14.98
C GLN A 25 8.56 -11.27 -13.63
N SER A 26 9.35 -11.17 -12.56
CA SER A 26 8.97 -11.43 -11.18
C SER A 26 9.71 -10.48 -10.25
N VAL A 27 9.22 -10.30 -9.03
CA VAL A 27 9.94 -9.54 -8.00
C VAL A 27 11.17 -10.35 -7.54
N PRO A 28 12.39 -9.86 -7.79
CA PRO A 28 13.63 -10.56 -7.43
C PRO A 28 13.92 -10.49 -5.92
N TYR A 29 14.76 -11.41 -5.45
CA TYR A 29 15.21 -11.49 -4.07
C TYR A 29 16.67 -11.07 -3.92
N LEU A 30 16.98 -10.36 -2.84
CA LEU A 30 18.32 -10.14 -2.30
C LEU A 30 18.46 -10.95 -1.01
N ASP A 31 19.59 -11.64 -0.83
CA ASP A 31 19.81 -12.50 0.34
C ASP A 31 20.20 -11.72 1.62
N GLY A 32 20.47 -10.42 1.50
CA GLY A 32 20.91 -9.56 2.59
C GLY A 32 20.76 -8.09 2.27
N PRO A 33 21.00 -7.20 3.26
CA PRO A 33 20.95 -5.75 3.04
C PRO A 33 22.02 -5.32 2.01
N PRO A 34 21.64 -4.50 1.01
CA PRO A 34 22.55 -4.06 -0.05
C PRO A 34 23.43 -2.89 0.41
N GLU A 35 24.55 -2.70 -0.28
CA GLU A 35 25.36 -1.48 -0.14
C GLU A 35 24.58 -0.26 -0.69
N PRO A 36 24.61 0.92 -0.02
CA PRO A 36 23.80 2.07 -0.40
C PRO A 36 23.92 2.49 -1.88
N LEU A 37 25.15 2.57 -2.40
CA LEU A 37 25.40 2.95 -3.79
C LEU A 37 24.85 1.90 -4.77
N GLN A 38 25.02 0.62 -4.44
CA GLN A 38 24.48 -0.47 -5.24
C GLN A 38 22.95 -0.42 -5.25
N PHE A 39 22.35 -0.18 -4.09
CA PHE A 39 20.90 -0.12 -3.98
C PHE A 39 20.30 1.03 -4.79
N HIS A 40 20.94 2.21 -4.72
CA HIS A 40 20.55 3.35 -5.52
C HIS A 40 20.64 3.05 -7.02
N ARG A 41 21.76 2.48 -7.48
CA ARG A 41 22.00 2.19 -8.91
C ARG A 41 21.06 1.10 -9.46
N ASP A 42 20.84 0.03 -8.71
CA ASP A 42 20.22 -1.19 -9.22
C ASP A 42 18.70 -1.25 -8.97
N TRP A 43 18.18 -0.47 -8.00
CA TRP A 43 16.77 -0.51 -7.58
C TRP A 43 16.09 0.86 -7.57
N ILE A 44 16.64 1.87 -6.87
CA ILE A 44 15.99 3.19 -6.72
C ILE A 44 15.99 3.97 -8.03
N ALA A 45 17.17 4.25 -8.59
CA ALA A 45 17.32 4.97 -9.85
C ALA A 45 16.49 4.29 -10.95
N PRO A 46 16.55 2.96 -11.13
CA PRO A 46 15.75 2.32 -12.13
C PRO A 46 14.28 2.07 -11.74
N ASN A 47 13.86 2.39 -10.52
CA ASN A 47 12.49 2.25 -10.04
C ASN A 47 11.96 0.80 -10.14
N LYS A 48 12.71 -0.15 -9.55
CA LYS A 48 12.41 -1.60 -9.60
C LYS A 48 12.17 -2.17 -8.19
N PRO A 49 11.10 -2.96 -7.97
CA PRO A 49 10.86 -3.59 -6.69
C PRO A 49 11.82 -4.77 -6.47
N CYS A 50 12.10 -5.07 -5.20
CA CYS A 50 12.78 -6.30 -4.78
C CYS A 50 12.37 -6.69 -3.36
N ILE A 51 12.53 -7.98 -3.03
CA ILE A 51 12.42 -8.47 -1.66
C ILE A 51 13.83 -8.68 -1.11
N ILE A 52 14.08 -8.19 0.09
CA ILE A 52 15.37 -8.21 0.77
C ILE A 52 15.22 -9.10 2.00
N ARG A 53 15.90 -10.24 2.00
CA ARG A 53 15.97 -11.16 3.13
C ARG A 53 17.02 -10.70 4.12
N ASN A 54 16.90 -11.14 5.36
CA ASN A 54 17.88 -10.90 6.42
C ASN A 54 18.22 -9.41 6.64
N ALA A 55 17.35 -8.49 6.21
CA ALA A 55 17.61 -7.05 6.28
C ALA A 55 17.41 -6.46 7.69
N PHE A 56 16.61 -7.14 8.51
CA PHE A 56 16.25 -6.72 9.86
C PHE A 56 16.17 -7.90 10.84
N SER A 57 16.94 -8.98 10.59
CA SER A 57 16.98 -10.17 11.45
C SER A 57 17.46 -9.88 12.88
N HIS A 58 18.12 -8.74 13.09
CA HIS A 58 18.57 -8.25 14.40
C HIS A 58 17.48 -7.52 15.20
N TRP A 59 16.31 -7.25 14.62
CA TRP A 59 15.22 -6.58 15.33
C TRP A 59 14.63 -7.49 16.42
N PRO A 60 14.56 -7.03 17.69
CA PRO A 60 13.87 -7.76 18.75
C PRO A 60 12.40 -8.08 18.42
N ALA A 61 11.75 -7.24 17.61
CA ALA A 61 10.36 -7.40 17.19
C ALA A 61 10.07 -8.79 16.60
N LEU A 62 10.99 -9.36 15.79
CA LEU A 62 10.81 -10.67 15.16
C LEU A 62 10.65 -11.82 16.17
N ALA A 63 11.24 -11.69 17.36
CA ALA A 63 11.13 -12.69 18.42
C ALA A 63 10.07 -12.32 19.47
N LYS A 64 9.79 -11.03 19.66
CA LYS A 64 8.95 -10.53 20.75
C LYS A 64 7.50 -10.28 20.37
N TRP A 65 7.20 -9.81 19.17
CA TRP A 65 5.88 -9.28 18.83
C TRP A 65 4.82 -10.38 18.60
N SER A 66 4.46 -11.04 19.69
CA SER A 66 3.28 -11.90 19.81
C SER A 66 2.08 -11.09 20.33
N PRO A 67 0.84 -11.59 20.18
CA PRO A 67 -0.34 -10.97 20.79
C PRO A 67 -0.19 -10.73 22.29
N ASP A 68 0.38 -11.69 23.04
CA ASP A 68 0.58 -11.57 24.48
C ASP A 68 1.57 -10.45 24.83
N TYR A 69 2.70 -10.38 24.12
CA TYR A 69 3.69 -9.32 24.34
C TYR A 69 3.11 -7.94 24.02
N LEU A 70 2.40 -7.80 22.90
CA LEU A 70 1.80 -6.52 22.53
C LEU A 70 0.71 -6.11 23.53
N ARG A 71 -0.07 -7.07 24.03
CA ARG A 71 -1.06 -6.84 25.08
C ARG A 71 -0.42 -6.37 26.38
N GLU A 72 0.66 -6.99 26.82
CA GLU A 72 1.41 -6.56 28.00
C GLU A 72 2.04 -5.17 27.80
N LYS A 73 2.66 -4.94 26.64
CA LYS A 73 3.50 -3.77 26.38
C LYS A 73 2.70 -2.51 26.07
N VAL A 74 1.66 -2.64 25.23
CA VAL A 74 0.87 -1.51 24.70
C VAL A 74 -0.64 -1.75 24.76
N GLY A 75 -1.13 -2.82 25.39
CA GLY A 75 -2.55 -3.17 25.41
C GLY A 75 -3.48 -2.02 25.86
N SER A 76 -3.06 -1.22 26.84
CA SER A 76 -3.86 -0.09 27.35
C SER A 76 -3.81 1.16 26.47
N LYS A 77 -2.99 1.20 25.41
CA LYS A 77 -2.90 2.36 24.52
C LYS A 77 -4.16 2.45 23.67
N VAL A 78 -4.68 3.67 23.57
CA VAL A 78 -5.79 3.97 22.65
C VAL A 78 -5.19 4.40 21.32
N ILE A 79 -5.58 3.70 20.26
CA ILE A 79 -5.07 3.89 18.91
C ILE A 79 -6.21 4.13 17.92
N SER A 80 -5.89 4.74 16.78
CA SER A 80 -6.80 4.86 15.64
C SER A 80 -6.92 3.52 14.90
N VAL A 81 -8.15 3.02 14.76
CA VAL A 81 -8.47 1.77 14.05
C VAL A 81 -9.47 2.06 12.94
N ALA A 82 -9.16 1.62 11.72
CA ALA A 82 -10.10 1.68 10.61
C ALA A 82 -11.07 0.50 10.70
N VAL A 83 -12.36 0.81 10.54
CA VAL A 83 -13.45 -0.17 10.53
C VAL A 83 -14.23 -0.02 9.23
N THR A 84 -14.46 -1.15 8.56
CA THR A 84 -15.22 -1.21 7.29
C THR A 84 -16.17 -2.39 7.31
N PRO A 85 -17.30 -2.35 6.59
CA PRO A 85 -18.24 -3.48 6.54
C PRO A 85 -17.66 -4.70 5.80
N ASN A 86 -16.77 -4.48 4.83
CA ASN A 86 -16.34 -5.48 3.86
C ASN A 86 -14.80 -5.64 3.79
N GLY A 87 -14.04 -4.89 4.58
CA GLY A 87 -12.58 -4.94 4.58
C GLY A 87 -11.89 -3.98 3.62
N TYR A 88 -12.62 -3.27 2.76
CA TYR A 88 -12.05 -2.34 1.79
C TYR A 88 -12.14 -0.90 2.32
N ALA A 89 -11.03 -0.45 2.93
CA ALA A 89 -10.83 0.96 3.24
C ALA A 89 -10.30 1.69 1.99
N ASP A 90 -10.65 2.97 1.86
CA ASP A 90 -10.16 3.86 0.79
C ASP A 90 -10.35 3.22 -0.59
N ALA A 91 -11.61 2.89 -0.90
CA ALA A 91 -11.98 2.14 -2.09
C ALA A 91 -13.22 2.71 -2.76
N VAL A 92 -13.38 2.43 -4.05
CA VAL A 92 -14.61 2.78 -4.77
C VAL A 92 -15.71 1.80 -4.40
N ASN A 93 -16.83 2.32 -3.88
CA ASN A 93 -18.06 1.56 -3.64
C ASN A 93 -19.21 2.23 -4.40
N GLY A 94 -19.69 1.58 -5.46
CA GLY A 94 -20.68 2.16 -6.38
C GLY A 94 -20.10 3.37 -7.13
N ASP A 95 -20.63 4.54 -6.84
CA ASP A 95 -20.25 5.83 -7.42
C ASP A 95 -19.53 6.76 -6.40
N ARG A 96 -19.12 6.22 -5.25
CA ARG A 96 -18.40 6.92 -4.19
C ARG A 96 -17.00 6.37 -3.99
N PHE A 97 -16.09 7.23 -3.52
CA PHE A 97 -14.85 6.82 -2.87
C PHE A 97 -15.12 6.81 -1.37
N VAL A 98 -15.08 5.63 -0.74
CA VAL A 98 -15.50 5.46 0.65
C VAL A 98 -14.29 5.20 1.54
N MET A 99 -14.07 6.13 2.47
CA MET A 99 -13.08 6.05 3.54
C MET A 99 -13.63 5.21 4.70
N PRO A 100 -12.76 4.55 5.49
CA PRO A 100 -13.18 3.77 6.65
C PRO A 100 -13.78 4.65 7.74
N GLU A 101 -14.57 4.04 8.62
CA GLU A 101 -14.89 4.66 9.91
C GLU A 101 -13.64 4.58 10.80
N GLU A 102 -13.20 5.70 11.37
CA GLU A 102 -12.10 5.70 12.34
C GLU A 102 -12.62 5.62 13.77
N ARG A 103 -12.16 4.62 14.52
CA ARG A 103 -12.47 4.45 15.94
C ARG A 103 -11.23 4.57 16.81
N GLN A 104 -11.40 5.17 17.97
CA GLN A 104 -10.41 5.15 19.04
C GLN A 104 -10.64 3.91 19.91
N MET A 105 -9.71 2.96 19.89
CA MET A 105 -9.86 1.68 20.58
C MET A 105 -8.60 1.34 21.37
N SER A 106 -8.75 0.65 22.50
CA SER A 106 -7.57 0.09 23.19
C SER A 106 -6.92 -0.99 22.32
N PHE A 107 -5.60 -1.04 22.31
CA PHE A 107 -4.85 -2.05 21.56
C PHE A 107 -5.26 -3.48 21.98
N SER A 108 -5.51 -3.70 23.28
CA SER A 108 -6.01 -4.99 23.79
C SER A 108 -7.36 -5.37 23.20
N SER A 109 -8.28 -4.42 23.02
CA SER A 109 -9.59 -4.68 22.42
C SER A 109 -9.45 -5.07 20.95
N VAL A 110 -8.54 -4.44 20.21
CA VAL A 110 -8.24 -4.81 18.82
C VAL A 110 -7.68 -6.24 18.75
N LEU A 111 -6.75 -6.58 19.65
CA LEU A 111 -6.23 -7.94 19.74
C LEU A 111 -7.32 -8.96 20.09
N ASP A 112 -8.24 -8.63 21.01
CA ASP A 112 -9.36 -9.52 21.34
C ASP A 112 -10.26 -9.79 20.13
N ILE A 113 -10.49 -8.79 19.29
CA ILE A 113 -11.26 -8.91 18.05
C ILE A 113 -10.53 -9.81 17.05
N ILE A 114 -9.25 -9.54 16.79
CA ILE A 114 -8.43 -10.32 15.85
C ILE A 114 -8.28 -11.76 16.34
N GLU A 115 -8.09 -11.99 17.63
CA GLU A 115 -8.00 -13.35 18.19
C GLU A 115 -9.36 -14.07 18.26
N GLY A 116 -10.47 -13.42 17.87
CA GLY A 116 -11.82 -13.99 17.93
C GLY A 116 -12.33 -14.23 19.35
N LYS A 117 -11.77 -13.53 20.35
CA LYS A 117 -12.16 -13.63 21.77
C LYS A 117 -13.47 -12.91 22.06
N VAL A 118 -13.87 -11.98 21.19
CA VAL A 118 -15.11 -11.21 21.29
C VAL A 118 -15.89 -11.28 20.00
N ASP A 119 -17.22 -11.27 20.12
CA ASP A 119 -18.08 -11.00 18.98
C ASP A 119 -17.98 -9.52 18.63
N LYS A 120 -17.54 -9.24 17.40
CA LYS A 120 -17.34 -7.89 16.88
C LYS A 120 -18.60 -7.28 16.27
N GLY A 121 -19.70 -8.03 16.19
CA GLY A 121 -20.99 -7.52 15.69
C GLY A 121 -20.93 -7.09 14.22
N GLY A 122 -20.02 -7.69 13.45
CA GLY A 122 -19.75 -7.32 12.05
C GLY A 122 -18.52 -6.43 11.88
N GLY A 123 -18.27 -6.03 10.64
CA GLY A 123 -17.14 -5.19 10.26
C GLY A 123 -15.78 -5.92 10.23
N VAL A 124 -14.80 -5.21 9.69
CA VAL A 124 -13.41 -5.65 9.51
C VAL A 124 -12.49 -4.56 10.06
N PHE A 125 -11.58 -4.96 10.93
CA PHE A 125 -10.73 -4.07 11.72
C PHE A 125 -9.30 -4.08 11.20
N TYR A 126 -8.73 -2.87 11.05
CA TYR A 126 -7.36 -2.70 10.58
C TYR A 126 -6.69 -1.48 11.22
N VAL A 127 -5.56 -1.71 11.89
CA VAL A 127 -4.65 -0.65 12.32
C VAL A 127 -3.82 -0.25 11.12
N GLN A 128 -4.19 0.87 10.47
CA GLN A 128 -3.62 1.29 9.20
C GLN A 128 -3.31 2.78 9.08
N LYS A 129 -3.26 3.52 10.18
CA LYS A 129 -3.04 4.96 10.14
C LYS A 129 -1.63 5.31 9.65
N GLN A 130 -1.53 5.99 8.51
CA GLN A 130 -0.28 6.20 7.77
C GLN A 130 0.36 7.57 8.08
N CYS A 131 0.34 7.98 9.35
CA CYS A 131 0.83 9.27 9.82
C CYS A 131 1.91 9.11 10.90
N SER A 132 2.86 8.20 10.71
CA SER A 132 3.85 7.81 11.73
C SER A 132 3.22 7.26 13.02
N ASN A 133 2.15 6.45 12.89
CA ASN A 133 1.43 5.93 14.07
C ASN A 133 2.34 5.10 15.00
N LEU A 134 3.39 4.44 14.49
CA LEU A 134 4.34 3.75 15.37
C LEU A 134 5.05 4.73 16.31
N LEU A 135 5.47 5.89 15.81
CA LEU A 135 6.21 6.88 16.61
C LEU A 135 5.28 7.70 17.51
N GLN A 136 4.05 7.97 17.05
CA GLN A 136 3.11 8.85 17.74
C GLN A 136 2.20 8.11 18.72
N GLU A 137 1.68 6.93 18.33
CA GLU A 137 0.68 6.19 19.11
C GLU A 137 1.31 5.03 19.90
N LEU A 138 2.39 4.44 19.39
CA LEU A 138 3.04 3.24 19.94
C LEU A 138 4.56 3.42 20.22
N PRO A 139 5.01 4.55 20.83
CA PRO A 139 6.43 4.83 21.02
C PRO A 139 7.16 3.74 21.84
N GLU A 140 6.46 3.02 22.71
CA GLU A 140 7.02 1.93 23.51
C GLU A 140 7.52 0.74 22.69
N LEU A 141 7.02 0.57 21.46
CA LEU A 141 7.46 -0.48 20.54
C LEU A 141 8.70 -0.09 19.73
N THR A 142 9.06 1.20 19.70
CA THR A 142 10.21 1.69 18.91
C THR A 142 11.55 1.12 19.36
N ALA A 143 11.64 0.67 20.61
CA ALA A 143 12.84 0.01 21.13
C ALA A 143 13.08 -1.40 20.54
N ASP A 144 12.06 -2.00 19.90
CA ASP A 144 12.16 -3.34 19.29
C ASP A 144 12.41 -3.28 17.78
N VAL A 145 12.46 -2.08 17.19
CA VAL A 145 12.73 -1.84 15.77
C VAL A 145 13.77 -0.73 15.61
N GLN A 146 14.22 -0.48 14.37
CA GLN A 146 15.05 0.70 14.10
C GLN A 146 14.17 1.90 13.71
N PRO A 147 14.57 3.14 14.07
CA PRO A 147 13.84 4.34 13.69
C PRO A 147 13.94 4.66 12.20
N HIS A 148 14.98 4.15 11.52
CA HIS A 148 15.15 4.20 10.07
C HIS A 148 16.05 3.07 9.60
N ILE A 149 16.09 2.83 8.29
CA ILE A 149 16.95 1.82 7.67
C ILE A 149 18.23 2.49 7.17
N ALA A 150 19.35 2.29 7.88
CA ALA A 150 20.58 3.07 7.69
C ALA A 150 21.12 3.07 6.25
N TRP A 151 21.14 1.92 5.58
CA TRP A 151 21.61 1.83 4.20
C TRP A 151 20.68 2.53 3.21
N MET A 152 19.37 2.54 3.46
CA MET A 152 18.39 3.26 2.64
C MET A 152 18.51 4.76 2.82
N SER A 153 18.63 5.22 4.07
CA SER A 153 18.83 6.64 4.37
C SER A 153 20.13 7.18 3.77
N THR A 154 21.18 6.36 3.75
CA THR A 154 22.44 6.70 3.08
C THR A 154 22.27 6.75 1.56
N ALA A 155 21.53 5.80 0.97
CA ALA A 155 21.30 5.74 -0.47
C ALA A 155 20.46 6.93 -0.99
N LEU A 156 19.47 7.38 -0.22
CA LEU A 156 18.60 8.52 -0.56
C LEU A 156 19.12 9.87 -0.03
N GLY A 157 20.08 9.86 0.89
CA GLY A 157 20.55 11.08 1.56
C GLY A 157 19.52 11.74 2.48
N LYS A 158 18.48 11.01 2.94
CA LYS A 158 17.40 11.52 3.80
C LYS A 158 16.88 10.48 4.80
N LEU A 159 16.24 10.93 5.86
CA LEU A 159 15.55 10.08 6.84
C LEU A 159 14.08 9.84 6.39
N PRO A 160 13.39 8.82 6.92
CA PRO A 160 11.99 8.60 6.57
C PRO A 160 11.11 9.71 7.15
N ASP A 161 10.13 10.15 6.36
CA ASP A 161 9.09 11.08 6.80
C ASP A 161 8.05 10.41 7.68
N ALA A 162 7.84 9.11 7.48
CA ALA A 162 6.98 8.32 8.33
C ALA A 162 7.45 6.89 8.60
N VAL A 163 7.10 6.41 9.80
CA VAL A 163 7.25 5.01 10.20
C VAL A 163 5.91 4.51 10.72
N ASN A 164 5.28 3.61 9.97
CA ASN A 164 3.93 3.16 10.30
C ASN A 164 3.92 1.71 10.79
N PHE A 165 3.03 1.44 11.74
CA PHE A 165 2.70 0.13 12.26
C PHE A 165 1.38 -0.36 11.65
N TRP A 166 1.37 -1.64 11.28
CA TRP A 166 0.23 -2.30 10.66
C TRP A 166 -0.14 -3.57 11.41
N LEU A 167 -1.42 -3.73 11.72
CA LEU A 167 -2.01 -4.94 12.30
C LEU A 167 -3.46 -5.07 11.84
N GLY A 168 -3.84 -6.17 11.20
CA GLY A 168 -5.19 -6.30 10.67
C GLY A 168 -5.69 -7.73 10.50
N GLU A 169 -6.99 -7.84 10.28
CA GLU A 169 -7.64 -9.07 9.88
C GLU A 169 -7.29 -9.46 8.42
N ALA A 170 -7.41 -10.75 8.08
CA ALA A 170 -7.14 -11.23 6.73
C ALA A 170 -8.01 -10.57 5.65
N ASN A 171 -9.23 -10.20 6.01
CA ASN A 171 -10.19 -9.59 5.09
C ASN A 171 -9.95 -8.08 4.91
N ALA A 172 -9.08 -7.45 5.71
CA ALA A 172 -8.72 -6.06 5.50
C ALA A 172 -7.80 -5.95 4.27
N ILE A 173 -8.30 -5.31 3.22
CA ILE A 173 -7.68 -5.21 1.91
C ILE A 173 -7.43 -3.74 1.60
N THR A 174 -6.19 -3.42 1.22
CA THR A 174 -5.86 -2.09 0.70
C THR A 174 -6.08 -2.11 -0.81
N SER A 175 -7.02 -1.28 -1.26
CA SER A 175 -7.38 -1.18 -2.67
C SER A 175 -6.21 -0.67 -3.52
N MET A 176 -6.33 -0.80 -4.84
CA MET A 176 -5.23 -0.47 -5.74
C MET A 176 -4.98 1.05 -5.79
N HIS A 177 -3.75 1.46 -5.47
CA HIS A 177 -3.35 2.87 -5.44
C HIS A 177 -1.83 3.00 -5.68
N LYS A 178 -1.30 4.24 -5.66
CA LYS A 178 0.13 4.54 -5.74
C LYS A 178 0.49 5.60 -4.70
N ASP A 179 1.73 5.56 -4.23
CA ASP A 179 2.28 6.54 -3.29
C ASP A 179 3.41 7.37 -3.93
N HIS A 180 3.64 8.56 -3.38
CA HIS A 180 4.79 9.42 -3.72
C HIS A 180 5.99 9.16 -2.79
N TYR A 181 6.12 7.93 -2.29
CA TYR A 181 7.14 7.53 -1.33
C TYR A 181 7.95 6.34 -1.84
N GLU A 182 9.25 6.34 -1.57
CA GLU A 182 10.05 5.14 -1.57
C GLU A 182 9.72 4.35 -0.30
N ASN A 183 9.11 3.17 -0.46
CA ASN A 183 8.53 2.43 0.66
C ASN A 183 9.35 1.15 0.97
N LEU A 184 9.83 1.03 2.20
CA LEU A 184 10.39 -0.22 2.73
C LEU A 184 9.37 -0.90 3.65
N TYR A 185 8.75 -1.97 3.17
CA TYR A 185 7.69 -2.69 3.86
C TYR A 185 8.23 -3.96 4.54
N CYS A 186 8.31 -3.96 5.87
CA CYS A 186 8.91 -5.01 6.67
C CYS A 186 7.82 -5.85 7.34
N VAL A 187 7.74 -7.15 7.02
CA VAL A 187 6.77 -8.04 7.68
C VAL A 187 7.42 -8.66 8.91
N VAL A 188 6.81 -8.44 10.09
CA VAL A 188 7.32 -8.94 11.37
C VAL A 188 6.68 -10.28 11.72
N SER A 189 5.38 -10.43 11.47
CA SER A 189 4.62 -11.66 11.70
C SER A 189 3.57 -11.86 10.62
N GLY A 190 3.36 -13.10 10.19
CA GLY A 190 2.45 -13.44 9.10
C GLY A 190 3.04 -13.21 7.71
N GLU A 191 2.18 -12.89 6.75
CA GLU A 191 2.57 -12.59 5.38
C GLU A 191 1.66 -11.54 4.73
N LYS A 192 2.22 -10.78 3.78
CA LYS A 192 1.53 -9.80 2.94
C LYS A 192 1.62 -10.22 1.49
N HIS A 193 0.52 -10.13 0.75
CA HIS A 193 0.46 -10.46 -0.67
C HIS A 193 0.22 -9.19 -1.48
N PHE A 194 1.15 -8.89 -2.37
CA PHE A 194 1.10 -7.69 -3.19
C PHE A 194 0.80 -8.04 -4.65
N VAL A 195 -0.11 -7.27 -5.24
CA VAL A 195 -0.24 -7.16 -6.70
C VAL A 195 0.37 -5.82 -7.08
N LEU A 196 1.42 -5.84 -7.90
CA LEU A 196 2.21 -4.67 -8.26
C LEU A 196 2.11 -4.39 -9.77
N MET A 197 1.96 -3.13 -10.16
CA MET A 197 2.10 -2.70 -11.54
C MET A 197 2.99 -1.46 -11.63
N PRO A 198 3.89 -1.41 -12.63
CA PRO A 198 4.79 -0.29 -12.79
C PRO A 198 4.03 1.00 -13.14
N PRO A 199 4.59 2.18 -12.85
CA PRO A 199 3.98 3.47 -13.20
C PRO A 199 3.63 3.57 -14.70
N THR A 200 4.39 2.87 -15.54
CA THR A 200 4.23 2.85 -17.00
C THR A 200 2.99 2.09 -17.48
N ASP A 201 2.33 1.31 -16.61
CA ASP A 201 1.04 0.67 -16.89
C ASP A 201 -0.15 1.63 -16.72
N ARG A 202 0.08 2.88 -16.27
CA ARG A 202 -0.94 3.92 -16.12
C ARG A 202 -1.96 4.04 -17.28
N PRO A 203 -1.58 3.92 -18.57
CA PRO A 203 -2.57 3.96 -19.66
C PRO A 203 -3.64 2.88 -19.61
N PHE A 204 -3.33 1.74 -18.97
CA PHE A 204 -4.19 0.57 -18.88
C PHE A 204 -4.92 0.44 -17.55
N ILE A 205 -4.59 1.30 -16.59
CA ILE A 205 -5.22 1.37 -15.27
C ILE A 205 -6.33 2.43 -15.31
N PRO A 206 -7.60 2.08 -15.05
CA PRO A 206 -8.69 3.04 -15.06
C PRO A 206 -8.59 3.98 -13.87
N TYR A 207 -9.01 5.23 -14.08
CA TYR A 207 -9.17 6.25 -13.06
C TYR A 207 -10.53 6.90 -13.29
N GLY A 208 -11.24 7.20 -12.20
CA GLY A 208 -12.48 7.97 -12.20
C GLY A 208 -12.45 9.02 -11.09
N LEU A 209 -13.32 10.01 -11.19
CA LEU A 209 -13.56 10.99 -10.14
C LEU A 209 -14.79 10.55 -9.34
N PHE A 210 -14.66 10.50 -8.03
CA PHE A 210 -15.71 10.01 -7.14
C PHE A 210 -15.99 11.02 -6.03
N GLN A 211 -17.26 11.14 -5.64
CA GLN A 211 -17.61 11.90 -4.44
C GLN A 211 -17.05 11.15 -3.21
N PRO A 212 -16.23 11.80 -2.36
CA PRO A 212 -15.77 11.18 -1.12
C PRO A 212 -16.93 10.97 -0.14
N ALA A 213 -16.88 9.85 0.57
CA ALA A 213 -17.80 9.47 1.62
C ALA A 213 -17.06 8.69 2.73
N VAL A 214 -17.70 8.50 3.87
CA VAL A 214 -17.15 7.77 5.02
C VAL A 214 -18.16 6.71 5.47
N TYR A 215 -17.68 5.53 5.84
CA TYR A 215 -18.54 4.54 6.51
C TYR A 215 -18.91 5.00 7.92
N HIS A 216 -20.14 4.70 8.34
CA HIS A 216 -20.58 4.88 9.71
C HIS A 216 -21.41 3.67 10.14
N GLN A 217 -21.02 2.99 11.22
CA GLN A 217 -21.84 1.94 11.83
C GLN A 217 -22.90 2.57 12.73
N ARG A 218 -24.16 2.26 12.45
CA ARG A 218 -25.31 2.67 13.27
C ARG A 218 -25.43 1.82 14.52
N ASP A 219 -26.29 2.27 15.44
CA ASP A 219 -26.60 1.57 16.70
C ASP A 219 -27.19 0.16 16.49
N ASP A 220 -27.78 -0.12 15.32
CA ASP A 220 -28.31 -1.44 14.94
C ASP A 220 -27.24 -2.40 14.40
N GLY A 221 -25.99 -1.94 14.29
CA GLY A 221 -24.84 -2.70 13.79
C GLY A 221 -24.64 -2.64 12.28
N GLU A 222 -25.57 -2.07 11.52
CA GLU A 222 -25.47 -1.92 10.08
C GLU A 222 -24.59 -0.71 9.70
N PHE A 223 -23.91 -0.79 8.56
CA PHE A 223 -23.09 0.30 8.03
C PHE A 223 -23.87 1.13 7.01
N GLU A 224 -23.73 2.44 7.11
CA GLU A 224 -24.16 3.40 6.09
C GLU A 224 -22.97 4.18 5.52
N VAL A 225 -23.20 4.80 4.36
CA VAL A 225 -22.20 5.62 3.66
C VAL A 225 -22.67 7.07 3.74
N ILE A 226 -21.86 7.93 4.34
CA ILE A 226 -22.15 9.34 4.55
C ILE A 226 -21.27 10.18 3.62
N ASP A 227 -21.90 10.89 2.68
CA ASP A 227 -21.22 11.76 1.72
C ASP A 227 -20.50 12.92 2.43
N GLN A 228 -19.27 13.20 2.01
CA GLN A 228 -18.50 14.39 2.41
C GLN A 228 -18.75 15.51 1.38
N SER A 229 -19.98 16.03 1.34
CA SER A 229 -20.46 16.91 0.26
C SER A 229 -19.65 18.19 0.03
N ASP A 230 -18.93 18.66 1.05
CA ASP A 230 -18.11 19.87 0.97
C ASP A 230 -16.67 19.61 0.51
N SER A 231 -16.33 18.35 0.19
CA SER A 231 -15.00 17.93 -0.26
C SER A 231 -14.92 17.83 -1.78
N GLU A 232 -13.73 18.10 -2.32
CA GLU A 232 -13.45 17.89 -3.74
C GLU A 232 -13.59 16.42 -4.15
N MET A 233 -13.92 16.18 -5.42
CA MET A 233 -13.97 14.82 -5.95
C MET A 233 -12.58 14.18 -5.92
N VAL A 234 -12.53 12.91 -5.54
CA VAL A 234 -11.28 12.16 -5.39
C VAL A 234 -11.02 11.34 -6.65
N PRO A 235 -9.87 11.50 -7.33
CA PRO A 235 -9.46 10.59 -8.39
C PRO A 235 -9.02 9.24 -7.79
N TRP A 236 -9.72 8.16 -8.14
CA TRP A 236 -9.38 6.82 -7.65
C TRP A 236 -9.50 5.75 -8.73
N ILE A 237 -8.92 4.58 -8.45
CA ILE A 237 -8.96 3.41 -9.33
C ILE A 237 -10.18 2.55 -8.97
N PRO A 238 -11.18 2.43 -9.86
CA PRO A 238 -12.41 1.66 -9.59
C PRO A 238 -12.30 0.16 -9.87
N LEU A 239 -11.12 -0.32 -10.25
CA LEU A 239 -10.90 -1.70 -10.67
C LEU A 239 -10.27 -2.51 -9.53
N ASP A 240 -10.88 -3.64 -9.20
CA ASP A 240 -10.26 -4.69 -8.39
C ASP A 240 -9.29 -5.51 -9.27
N PRO A 241 -7.98 -5.49 -9.00
CA PRO A 241 -7.01 -6.25 -9.80
C PRO A 241 -7.13 -7.77 -9.62
N LEU A 242 -7.78 -8.25 -8.56
CA LEU A 242 -8.00 -9.68 -8.32
C LEU A 242 -9.17 -10.24 -9.13
N ASN A 243 -10.17 -9.41 -9.39
CA ASN A 243 -11.34 -9.76 -10.19
C ASN A 243 -11.73 -8.61 -11.14
N PRO A 244 -10.91 -8.34 -12.18
CA PRO A 244 -11.10 -7.16 -13.01
C PRO A 244 -12.34 -7.28 -13.90
N ASP A 245 -13.20 -6.27 -13.88
CA ASP A 245 -14.29 -6.12 -14.86
C ASP A 245 -13.70 -5.69 -16.21
N LEU A 246 -13.36 -6.68 -17.03
CA LEU A 246 -12.76 -6.48 -18.35
C LEU A 246 -13.78 -6.10 -19.44
N GLU A 247 -15.08 -6.13 -19.13
CA GLU A 247 -16.12 -5.59 -20.00
C GLU A 247 -16.15 -4.06 -19.84
N ARG A 248 -16.16 -3.57 -18.60
CA ARG A 248 -16.09 -2.14 -18.28
C ARG A 248 -14.71 -1.54 -18.54
N PHE A 249 -13.63 -2.27 -18.27
CA PHE A 249 -12.25 -1.79 -18.39
C PHE A 249 -11.39 -2.66 -19.31
N PRO A 250 -11.71 -2.73 -20.62
CA PRO A 250 -11.09 -3.69 -21.53
C PRO A 250 -9.59 -3.48 -21.73
N GLN A 251 -9.09 -2.26 -21.52
CA GLN A 251 -7.67 -1.93 -21.64
C GLN A 251 -6.82 -2.61 -20.55
N TYR A 252 -7.41 -2.95 -19.41
CA TYR A 252 -6.71 -3.61 -18.30
C TYR A 252 -6.19 -5.00 -18.69
N ARG A 253 -6.76 -5.66 -19.72
CA ARG A 253 -6.22 -6.92 -20.29
C ARG A 253 -4.74 -6.85 -20.68
N ARG A 254 -4.20 -5.64 -20.84
CA ARG A 254 -2.83 -5.38 -21.25
C ARG A 254 -1.90 -5.12 -20.06
N ALA A 255 -2.46 -4.80 -18.90
CA ALA A 255 -1.72 -4.79 -17.65
C ALA A 255 -1.19 -6.21 -17.38
N ARG A 256 0.01 -6.29 -16.79
CA ARG A 256 0.66 -7.55 -16.42
C ARG A 256 1.13 -7.37 -14.98
N PRO A 257 0.27 -7.69 -14.02
CA PRO A 257 0.63 -7.55 -12.62
C PRO A 257 1.81 -8.45 -12.27
N LEU A 258 2.71 -7.93 -11.44
CA LEU A 258 3.69 -8.73 -10.71
C LEU A 258 3.06 -9.12 -9.38
N HIS A 259 3.14 -10.40 -9.03
CA HIS A 259 2.67 -10.90 -7.75
C HIS A 259 3.87 -11.25 -6.87
N CYS A 260 3.85 -10.81 -5.61
CA CYS A 260 4.82 -11.26 -4.63
C CYS A 260 4.17 -11.44 -3.26
N SER A 261 4.78 -12.29 -2.44
CA SER A 261 4.40 -12.49 -1.05
C SER A 261 5.61 -12.18 -0.18
N VAL A 262 5.42 -11.34 0.84
CA VAL A 262 6.45 -10.91 1.77
C VAL A 262 6.15 -11.57 3.10
N LYS A 263 7.05 -12.42 3.57
CA LYS A 263 6.85 -13.21 4.80
C LYS A 263 7.55 -12.57 5.98
N ALA A 264 7.23 -13.04 7.19
CA ALA A 264 7.94 -12.66 8.41
C ALA A 264 9.47 -12.71 8.24
N GLY A 265 10.14 -11.60 8.53
CA GLY A 265 11.60 -11.43 8.36
C GLY A 265 12.04 -10.92 6.98
N GLU A 266 11.12 -10.75 6.03
CA GLU A 266 11.39 -10.21 4.70
C GLU A 266 10.96 -8.74 4.58
N MET A 267 11.70 -7.98 3.77
CA MET A 267 11.45 -6.57 3.48
C MET A 267 11.18 -6.41 1.99
N LEU A 268 10.05 -5.82 1.61
CA LEU A 268 9.80 -5.38 0.24
C LEU A 268 10.27 -3.95 0.07
N TYR A 269 11.14 -3.70 -0.89
CA TYR A 269 11.26 -2.38 -1.49
C TYR A 269 10.17 -2.21 -2.53
N LEU A 270 9.22 -1.33 -2.23
CA LEU A 270 8.15 -0.88 -3.11
C LEU A 270 8.50 0.53 -3.60
N PRO A 271 8.93 0.67 -4.87
CA PRO A 271 9.39 1.96 -5.38
C PRO A 271 8.26 2.98 -5.50
N SER A 272 8.62 4.26 -5.47
CA SER A 272 7.68 5.36 -5.69
C SER A 272 6.86 5.20 -6.98
N LEU A 273 5.61 5.64 -6.94
CA LEU A 273 4.62 5.62 -8.03
C LEU A 273 4.15 4.23 -8.49
N TRP A 274 4.66 3.14 -7.91
CA TRP A 274 4.17 1.80 -8.25
C TRP A 274 2.73 1.61 -7.77
N PHE A 275 1.88 1.17 -8.69
CA PHE A 275 0.53 0.77 -8.34
C PHE A 275 0.59 -0.52 -7.57
N HIS A 276 -0.10 -0.56 -6.43
CA HIS A 276 -0.09 -1.74 -5.58
C HIS A 276 -1.44 -1.97 -4.91
N HIS A 277 -1.77 -3.24 -4.73
CA HIS A 277 -2.92 -3.74 -4.00
C HIS A 277 -2.43 -4.78 -3.00
N VAL A 278 -2.95 -4.75 -1.77
CA VAL A 278 -2.36 -5.51 -0.65
C VAL A 278 -3.42 -6.35 0.07
N GLN A 279 -3.14 -7.64 0.17
CA GLN A 279 -3.82 -8.58 1.08
C GLN A 279 -2.85 -9.02 2.19
N GLN A 280 -3.38 -9.64 3.24
CA GLN A 280 -2.58 -10.07 4.38
C GLN A 280 -3.12 -11.35 5.00
N SER A 281 -2.25 -12.11 5.66
CA SER A 281 -2.68 -13.17 6.57
C SER A 281 -3.40 -12.59 7.79
N HIS A 282 -4.24 -13.38 8.44
CA HIS A 282 -4.97 -12.93 9.62
C HIS A 282 -4.00 -12.56 10.77
N GLY A 283 -4.17 -11.38 11.37
CA GLY A 283 -3.29 -10.90 12.44
C GLY A 283 -1.86 -10.59 11.98
N CYS A 284 -1.64 -10.34 10.68
CA CYS A 284 -0.34 -9.95 10.15
C CYS A 284 0.16 -8.68 10.84
N ILE A 285 1.42 -8.66 11.25
CA ILE A 285 2.09 -7.48 11.83
C ILE A 285 3.19 -7.02 10.88
N ALA A 286 3.18 -5.75 10.51
CA ALA A 286 4.20 -5.15 9.66
C ALA A 286 4.58 -3.74 10.12
N VAL A 287 5.77 -3.31 9.73
CA VAL A 287 6.26 -1.94 9.88
C VAL A 287 6.74 -1.47 8.53
N ASN A 288 6.39 -0.25 8.14
CA ASN A 288 6.92 0.32 6.91
C ASN A 288 7.58 1.69 7.14
N PHE A 289 8.56 2.01 6.30
CA PHE A 289 9.26 3.30 6.29
C PHE A 289 8.97 4.00 4.98
N TRP A 290 8.51 5.23 5.06
CA TRP A 290 8.26 6.10 3.92
C TRP A 290 9.33 7.18 3.83
N TYR A 291 9.99 7.25 2.69
CA TYR A 291 10.92 8.31 2.34
C TYR A 291 10.34 9.06 1.14
N ASP A 292 10.13 10.37 1.26
CA ASP A 292 9.58 11.18 0.16
C ASP A 292 10.44 11.00 -1.09
N MET A 293 9.77 10.77 -2.22
CA MET A 293 10.45 10.50 -3.47
C MET A 293 11.23 11.74 -3.93
N ASP A 294 12.24 11.53 -4.76
CA ASP A 294 12.84 12.65 -5.48
C ASP A 294 11.95 13.03 -6.66
N TYR A 295 11.49 14.28 -6.70
CA TYR A 295 10.69 14.84 -7.80
C TYR A 295 11.59 15.18 -9.00
N ASP A 296 12.12 14.12 -9.62
CA ASP A 296 13.07 14.19 -10.72
C ASP A 296 12.39 14.03 -12.10
N ILE A 297 13.19 13.70 -13.12
CA ILE A 297 12.70 13.50 -14.48
C ILE A 297 11.67 12.36 -14.59
N LYS A 298 11.74 11.32 -13.74
CA LYS A 298 10.78 10.21 -13.75
C LYS A 298 9.39 10.70 -13.36
N TYR A 299 9.30 11.57 -12.34
CA TYR A 299 8.05 12.19 -11.93
C TYR A 299 7.44 13.04 -13.05
N ASN A 300 8.25 13.87 -13.70
CA ASN A 300 7.78 14.70 -14.82
C ASN A 300 7.27 13.86 -16.00
N TYR A 301 7.95 12.76 -16.33
CA TYR A 301 7.48 11.84 -17.37
C TYR A 301 6.20 11.10 -16.97
N PHE A 302 6.05 10.75 -15.69
CA PHE A 302 4.83 10.15 -15.20
C PHE A 302 3.65 11.14 -15.27
N GLN A 303 3.83 12.39 -14.86
CA GLN A 303 2.81 13.45 -15.00
C GLN A 303 2.41 13.68 -16.46
N LEU A 304 3.38 13.72 -17.37
CA LEU A 304 3.09 13.77 -18.81
C LEU A 304 2.27 12.56 -19.28
N LEU A 305 2.62 11.35 -18.81
CA LEU A 305 1.87 10.13 -19.14
C LEU A 305 0.43 10.20 -18.62
N GLU A 306 0.20 10.70 -17.40
CA GLU A 306 -1.14 10.89 -16.83
C GLU A 306 -1.96 11.86 -17.68
N ALA A 307 -1.40 13.04 -17.99
CA ALA A 307 -2.08 14.06 -18.80
C ALA A 307 -2.44 13.53 -20.21
N LEU A 308 -1.53 12.78 -20.84
CA LEU A 308 -1.81 12.14 -22.13
C LEU A 308 -2.94 11.10 -22.02
N CYS A 309 -3.01 10.36 -20.92
CA CYS A 309 -4.10 9.40 -20.69
C CYS A 309 -5.46 10.11 -20.61
N GLU A 310 -5.55 11.25 -19.91
CA GLU A 310 -6.77 12.03 -19.79
C GLU A 310 -7.24 12.56 -21.16
N VAL A 311 -6.34 13.17 -21.93
CA VAL A 311 -6.66 13.67 -23.27
C VAL A 311 -7.14 12.56 -24.20
N THR A 312 -6.61 11.34 -24.06
CA THR A 312 -7.06 10.20 -24.89
C THR A 312 -8.39 9.58 -24.48
N ARG A 313 -8.90 9.85 -23.27
CA ARG A 313 -10.18 9.31 -22.77
C ARG A 313 -11.37 10.27 -22.95
N SER A 314 -11.12 11.57 -23.06
CA SER A 314 -12.14 12.64 -23.09
C SER A 314 -12.76 12.91 -24.47
N THR A 315 -12.54 12.04 -25.46
CA THR A 315 -13.03 12.14 -26.86
C THR A 315 -13.35 10.78 -27.41
#